data_AF-X1ARF3-F1
#
_entry.id   AF-X1ARF3-F1
#
_cell.length_a   1.000
_cell.length_b   1.000
_cell.length_c   1.000
_cell.angle_alpha   90.00
_cell.angle_beta   90.00
_cell.angle_gamma   90.00
#
_symmetry.space_group_name_H-M   'P 1'
#
loop_
_entity.id
_entity.type
_entity.pdbx_description
1 polymer ?
#
loop_
_entity_poly.entity_id
_entity_poly.type
_entity_poly.pdbx_seq_one_letter_code
_entity_poly.pdbx_strand_id
1 'polypeptide(L)'
;MTCELLVKFFAFLFNVGTLCAGFDADCRCIIYAKPTKSLMRFTQCIGRMLRTAEGKEKAILLDHSGTIEDLGFPEDIEINELNDGKNTKAIVEKIEKEQKEKKPKKCKSCSHMKEAGENKCSECGFEPRHTENVEVKDGELKLLKGSSKPKKQDKQQYWSE
;
A
#
# COMPACT_ATOMS: atom_id res chain seq x y z
N MET A 1 -40.56 13.44 27.18
CA MET A 1 -39.79 14.30 26.29
C MET A 1 -38.34 13.96 26.49
N THR A 2 -37.74 13.44 25.40
CA THR A 2 -36.31 13.34 25.10
C THR A 2 -35.41 12.80 26.21
N CYS A 3 -35.30 11.47 26.23
CA CYS A 3 -34.06 10.77 26.53
C CYS A 3 -32.93 11.45 25.75
N GLU A 4 -32.18 12.33 26.40
CA GLU A 4 -31.01 12.97 25.80
C GLU A 4 -29.97 11.88 25.52
N LEU A 5 -29.82 11.58 24.24
CA LEU A 5 -28.87 10.61 23.70
C LEU A 5 -27.45 10.96 24.15
N LEU A 6 -26.97 10.23 25.15
CA LEU A 6 -25.56 9.94 25.42
C LEU A 6 -24.95 9.12 24.26
N VAL A 7 -24.92 9.68 23.04
CA VAL A 7 -24.30 9.02 21.86
C VAL A 7 -23.28 9.94 21.20
N LYS A 8 -22.32 10.42 21.99
CA LYS A 8 -20.99 10.90 21.56
C LYS A 8 -20.09 10.55 22.75
N PHE A 9 -19.11 9.65 22.68
CA PHE A 9 -17.83 9.81 21.99
C PHE A 9 -17.11 8.45 22.00
N PHE A 10 -17.12 7.69 20.91
CA PHE A 10 -16.00 6.78 20.66
C PHE A 10 -15.00 7.54 19.81
N ALA A 11 -13.95 8.07 20.44
CA ALA A 11 -12.87 8.73 19.71
C ALA A 11 -12.11 7.73 18.82
N PHE A 12 -12.01 6.47 19.28
CA PHE A 12 -11.32 5.39 18.57
C PHE A 12 -12.04 4.06 18.80
N LEU A 13 -12.18 3.27 17.72
CA LEU A 13 -12.71 1.91 17.78
C LEU A 13 -11.69 0.96 17.16
N PHE A 14 -11.21 0.02 17.96
CA PHE A 14 -10.24 -0.98 17.54
C PHE A 14 -10.96 -2.30 17.26
N ASN A 15 -10.56 -2.98 16.20
CA ASN A 15 -11.12 -4.29 15.88
C ASN A 15 -10.10 -5.17 15.16
N VAL A 16 -10.33 -6.49 15.23
CA VAL A 16 -9.53 -7.48 14.52
C VAL A 16 -10.44 -8.26 13.58
N GLY A 17 -10.77 -7.66 12.43
CA GLY A 17 -11.50 -8.33 11.36
C GLY A 17 -13.01 -8.48 11.58
N THR A 18 -13.58 -7.88 12.63
CA THR A 18 -15.01 -7.96 12.93
C THR A 18 -15.82 -6.84 12.29
N LEU A 19 -15.23 -5.65 12.09
CA LEU A 19 -15.97 -4.48 11.60
C LEU A 19 -16.03 -4.35 10.08
N CYS A 20 -15.56 -5.35 9.33
CA CYS A 20 -15.68 -5.33 7.88
C CYS A 20 -17.13 -5.59 7.41
N ALA A 21 -17.98 -6.16 8.26
CA ALA A 21 -19.42 -6.34 8.04
C ALA A 21 -20.24 -5.88 9.25
N GLY A 22 -21.43 -5.36 9.03
CA GLY A 22 -22.39 -5.00 10.09
C GLY A 22 -22.06 -3.73 10.90
N PHE A 23 -20.89 -3.13 10.74
CA PHE A 23 -20.55 -1.85 11.37
C PHE A 23 -21.21 -0.69 10.62
N ASP A 24 -21.99 0.11 11.35
CA ASP A 24 -22.61 1.33 10.83
C ASP A 24 -22.53 2.48 11.84
N ALA A 25 -21.49 3.29 11.69
CA ALA A 25 -21.30 4.52 12.43
C ALA A 25 -20.57 5.54 11.54
N ASP A 26 -20.64 6.81 11.92
CA ASP A 26 -19.90 7.87 11.24
C ASP A 26 -18.38 7.69 11.44
N CYS A 27 -17.74 7.11 10.43
CA CYS A 27 -16.30 6.86 10.41
C CYS A 27 -15.60 7.87 9.52
N ARG A 28 -14.77 8.74 10.10
CA ARG A 28 -14.02 9.80 9.39
C ARG A 28 -12.58 9.40 9.05
N CYS A 29 -12.02 8.43 9.77
CA CYS A 29 -10.65 7.99 9.62
C CYS A 29 -10.56 6.48 9.79
N ILE A 30 -9.79 5.82 8.93
CA ILE A 30 -9.40 4.42 9.07
C ILE A 30 -7.88 4.34 9.16
N ILE A 31 -7.39 3.70 10.23
CA ILE A 31 -6.02 3.20 10.30
C ILE A 31 -6.04 1.75 9.84
N TYR A 32 -5.54 1.48 8.63
CA TYR A 32 -5.53 0.15 8.07
C TYR A 32 -4.20 -0.54 8.36
N ALA A 33 -4.19 -1.39 9.39
CA ALA A 33 -3.01 -2.12 9.85
C ALA A 33 -3.14 -3.64 9.61
N LYS A 34 -3.90 -4.04 8.59
CA LYS A 34 -4.16 -5.44 8.25
C LYS A 34 -3.80 -5.71 6.80
N PRO A 35 -2.61 -6.27 6.50
CA PRO A 35 -2.24 -6.58 5.13
C PRO A 35 -3.24 -7.56 4.52
N THR A 36 -3.67 -7.29 3.29
CA THR A 36 -4.57 -8.18 2.56
C THR A 36 -4.27 -8.16 1.07
N LYS A 37 -4.45 -9.32 0.43
CA LYS A 37 -4.44 -9.45 -1.04
C LYS A 37 -5.86 -9.52 -1.62
N SER A 38 -6.88 -9.44 -0.77
CA SER A 38 -8.28 -9.52 -1.19
C SER A 38 -8.83 -8.13 -1.44
N LEU A 39 -8.99 -7.78 -2.72
CA LEU A 39 -9.64 -6.54 -3.16
C LEU A 39 -11.01 -6.37 -2.50
N MET A 40 -11.85 -7.40 -2.56
CA MET A 40 -13.17 -7.40 -1.94
C MET A 40 -13.12 -7.05 -0.44
N ARG A 41 -12.20 -7.64 0.33
CA ARG A 41 -12.07 -7.35 1.76
C ARG A 41 -11.59 -5.92 1.99
N PHE A 42 -10.61 -5.46 1.22
CA PHE A 42 -10.10 -4.10 1.29
C PHE A 42 -11.21 -3.07 1.03
N THR A 43 -11.93 -3.21 -0.08
CA THR A 43 -13.06 -2.34 -0.46
C THR A 43 -14.18 -2.38 0.59
N GLN A 44 -14.53 -3.56 1.12
CA GLN A 44 -15.58 -3.67 2.15
C GLN A 44 -15.22 -2.99 3.46
N CYS A 45 -13.96 -3.09 3.91
CA CYS A 45 -13.53 -2.46 5.16
C CYS A 45 -13.41 -0.93 4.97
N ILE A 46 -12.85 -0.44 3.84
CA ILE A 46 -12.69 0.99 3.58
C ILE A 46 -14.02 1.68 3.26
N GLY A 47 -14.93 0.99 2.57
CA GLY A 47 -16.26 1.50 2.25
C GLY A 47 -17.09 1.93 3.47
N ARG A 48 -16.75 1.45 4.68
CA ARG A 48 -17.35 1.92 5.94
C ARG A 48 -17.07 3.40 6.20
N MET A 49 -15.89 3.87 5.81
CA MET A 49 -15.50 5.28 5.91
C MET A 49 -16.01 6.13 4.75
N LEU A 50 -16.40 5.54 3.62
CA LEU A 50 -16.89 6.31 2.46
C LEU A 50 -18.37 6.74 2.55
N ARG A 51 -19.08 6.30 3.60
CA ARG A 51 -20.47 6.74 3.84
C ARG A 51 -20.54 8.25 4.09
N THR A 52 -21.52 8.91 3.47
CA THR A 52 -21.81 10.32 3.68
C THR A 52 -22.35 10.57 5.09
N ALA A 53 -21.94 11.66 5.71
CA ALA A 53 -22.47 12.11 6.99
C ALA A 53 -22.48 13.64 7.02
N GLU A 54 -23.32 14.24 7.88
CA GLU A 54 -23.38 15.69 8.02
C GLU A 54 -22.00 16.26 8.45
N GLY A 55 -21.54 17.31 7.76
CA GLY A 55 -20.23 17.92 7.99
C GLY A 55 -19.04 17.03 7.60
N LYS A 56 -19.22 16.02 6.73
CA LYS A 56 -18.15 15.16 6.21
C LYS A 56 -17.76 15.54 4.80
N GLU A 57 -16.76 16.41 4.69
CA GLU A 57 -16.18 16.80 3.40
C GLU A 57 -15.14 15.79 2.90
N LYS A 58 -14.44 15.14 3.83
CA LYS A 58 -13.35 14.23 3.52
C LYS A 58 -13.30 13.05 4.48
N ALA A 59 -12.65 12.00 4.00
CA ALA A 59 -12.36 10.78 4.72
C ALA A 59 -10.84 10.52 4.70
N ILE A 60 -10.26 10.05 5.80
CA ILE A 60 -8.81 9.89 5.94
C ILE A 60 -8.45 8.40 6.03
N LEU A 61 -7.68 7.91 5.06
CA LEU A 61 -7.13 6.56 5.09
C LEU A 61 -5.63 6.59 5.43
N LEU A 62 -5.25 5.89 6.50
CA LEU A 62 -3.86 5.72 6.93
C LEU A 62 -3.46 4.25 6.78
N ASP A 63 -2.89 3.90 5.63
CA ASP A 63 -2.46 2.52 5.34
C ASP A 63 -1.06 2.22 5.90
N HIS A 64 -1.02 1.42 6.96
CA HIS A 64 0.22 0.92 7.56
C HIS A 64 0.59 -0.48 7.09
N SER A 65 -0.20 -1.04 6.18
CA SER A 65 -0.06 -2.42 5.71
C SER A 65 0.56 -2.55 4.32
N GLY A 66 0.66 -1.44 3.57
CA GLY A 66 1.10 -1.46 2.16
C GLY A 66 0.04 -2.00 1.20
N THR A 67 -1.21 -2.12 1.64
CA THR A 67 -2.29 -2.63 0.82
C THR A 67 -2.58 -1.73 -0.39
N ILE A 68 -2.41 -0.40 -0.27
CA ILE A 68 -2.57 0.53 -1.41
C ILE A 68 -1.51 0.26 -2.49
N GLU A 69 -0.27 -0.04 -2.09
CA GLU A 69 0.81 -0.38 -3.04
C GLU A 69 0.48 -1.68 -3.80
N ASP A 70 -0.14 -2.64 -3.11
CA ASP A 70 -0.50 -3.94 -3.67
C ASP A 70 -1.82 -3.93 -4.47
N LEU A 71 -2.84 -3.16 -4.07
CA LEU A 71 -4.20 -3.23 -4.61
C LEU A 71 -4.66 -1.96 -5.33
N GLY A 72 -3.93 -0.85 -5.21
CA GLY A 72 -4.33 0.45 -5.74
C GLY A 72 -5.10 1.31 -4.74
N PHE A 73 -5.43 2.53 -5.18
CA PHE A 73 -6.26 3.43 -4.39
C PHE A 73 -7.71 2.96 -4.35
N PRO A 74 -8.41 3.04 -3.21
CA PRO A 74 -9.79 2.61 -3.08
C PRO A 74 -10.77 3.26 -4.08
N GLU A 75 -10.54 4.52 -4.41
CA GLU A 75 -11.31 5.33 -5.35
C GLU A 75 -11.18 4.86 -6.80
N ASP A 76 -10.08 4.20 -7.16
CA ASP A 76 -9.83 3.67 -8.50
C ASP A 76 -10.40 2.25 -8.68
N ILE A 77 -10.98 1.65 -7.62
CA ILE A 77 -11.49 0.28 -7.68
C ILE A 77 -12.90 0.28 -8.26
N GLU A 78 -13.02 -0.08 -9.52
CA GLU A 78 -14.31 -0.32 -10.19
C GLU A 78 -14.62 -1.83 -10.30
N ILE A 79 -15.82 -2.24 -9.86
CA ILE A 79 -16.30 -3.63 -9.98
C ILE A 79 -17.60 -3.61 -10.77
N ASN A 80 -17.51 -3.89 -12.07
CA ASN A 80 -18.64 -3.81 -13.01
C ASN A 80 -19.50 -5.09 -13.03
N GLU A 81 -18.94 -6.24 -12.65
CA GLU A 81 -19.62 -7.54 -12.66
C GLU A 81 -19.65 -8.13 -11.23
N LEU A 82 -20.84 -8.48 -10.75
CA LEU A 82 -20.98 -9.26 -9.51
C LEU A 82 -20.66 -10.73 -9.76
N ASN A 83 -20.05 -11.37 -8.77
CA ASN A 83 -19.72 -12.79 -8.85
C ASN A 83 -20.88 -13.64 -8.29
N ASP A 84 -21.50 -14.45 -9.15
CA ASP A 84 -22.59 -15.38 -8.79
C ASP A 84 -22.11 -16.64 -8.03
N GLY A 85 -20.83 -16.71 -7.66
CA GLY A 85 -20.23 -17.83 -6.93
C GLY A 85 -19.95 -19.08 -7.77
N LYS A 86 -20.35 -19.10 -9.05
CA LYS A 86 -20.20 -20.25 -9.96
C LYS A 86 -18.94 -20.20 -10.84
N ASN A 87 -18.38 -19.02 -11.08
CA ASN A 87 -17.22 -18.80 -11.97
C ASN A 87 -16.11 -17.98 -11.30
N THR A 88 -15.72 -18.38 -10.09
CA THR A 88 -14.75 -17.64 -9.26
C THR A 88 -13.39 -17.48 -9.93
N LYS A 89 -12.89 -18.49 -10.66
CA LYS A 89 -11.55 -18.43 -11.27
C LYS A 89 -11.47 -17.43 -12.43
N ALA A 90 -12.41 -17.48 -13.37
CA ALA A 90 -12.38 -16.61 -14.56
C ALA A 90 -12.58 -15.13 -14.21
N ILE A 91 -13.41 -14.83 -13.20
CA ILE A 91 -13.62 -13.45 -12.72
C ILE A 91 -12.39 -12.94 -11.97
N VAL A 92 -11.79 -13.77 -11.09
CA VAL A 92 -10.54 -13.41 -10.39
C VAL A 92 -9.42 -13.17 -11.41
N GLU A 93 -9.28 -14.00 -12.43
CA GLU A 93 -8.27 -13.82 -13.48
C GLU A 93 -8.50 -12.55 -14.32
N LYS A 94 -9.74 -12.15 -14.59
CA LYS A 94 -10.05 -10.87 -15.25
C LYS A 94 -9.64 -9.68 -14.37
N ILE A 95 -10.06 -9.69 -13.10
CA ILE A 95 -9.72 -8.64 -12.12
C ILE A 95 -8.19 -8.56 -11.95
N GLU A 96 -7.49 -9.69 -11.87
CA GLU A 96 -6.03 -9.74 -11.78
C GLU A 96 -5.34 -9.23 -13.06
N LYS A 97 -5.94 -9.43 -14.24
CA LYS A 97 -5.43 -8.88 -15.51
C LYS A 97 -5.65 -7.38 -15.60
N GLU A 98 -6.79 -6.86 -15.17
CA GLU A 98 -7.07 -5.42 -15.09
C GLU A 98 -6.16 -4.75 -14.05
N GLN A 99 -5.88 -5.40 -12.92
CA GLN A 99 -4.88 -4.97 -11.93
C GLN A 99 -3.42 -4.99 -12.44
N LYS A 100 -3.13 -5.44 -13.66
CA LYS A 100 -1.80 -5.24 -14.27
C LYS A 100 -1.58 -3.80 -14.74
N GLU A 101 -2.59 -2.96 -14.70
CA GLU A 101 -2.43 -1.52 -14.79
C GLU A 101 -1.47 -1.01 -13.70
N LYS A 102 -0.78 0.10 -13.99
CA LYS A 102 0.34 0.56 -13.18
C LYS A 102 -0.15 0.90 -11.78
N LYS A 103 0.22 0.11 -10.78
CA LYS A 103 -0.12 0.38 -9.38
C LYS A 103 0.61 1.62 -8.83
N PRO A 104 0.03 2.30 -7.83
CA PRO A 104 0.67 3.44 -7.20
C PRO A 104 1.97 3.02 -6.52
N LYS A 105 2.95 3.93 -6.49
CA LYS A 105 4.29 3.64 -5.95
C LYS A 105 4.68 4.64 -4.89
N LYS A 106 5.24 4.15 -3.81
CA LYS A 106 5.77 5.01 -2.75
C LYS A 106 6.96 5.83 -3.26
N CYS A 107 6.92 7.14 -3.04
CA CYS A 107 8.04 8.03 -3.30
C CYS A 107 9.22 7.68 -2.39
N LYS A 108 10.41 7.47 -2.97
CA LYS A 108 11.63 7.13 -2.22
C LYS A 108 12.13 8.26 -1.32
N SER A 109 11.73 9.51 -1.59
CA SER A 109 12.17 10.68 -0.83
C SER A 109 11.20 11.07 0.28
N CYS A 110 9.90 11.19 0.01
CA CYS A 110 8.93 11.73 0.97
C CYS A 110 7.85 10.73 1.41
N SER A 111 7.87 9.49 0.92
CA SER A 111 6.85 8.46 1.20
C SER A 111 5.43 8.75 0.69
N HIS A 112 5.21 9.82 -0.07
CA HIS A 112 3.93 10.06 -0.76
C HIS A 112 3.61 8.91 -1.73
N MET A 113 2.34 8.49 -1.78
CA MET A 113 1.87 7.47 -2.72
C MET A 113 1.65 8.13 -4.08
N LYS A 114 2.58 7.89 -5.01
CA LYS A 114 2.54 8.45 -6.35
C LYS A 114 1.53 7.70 -7.22
N GLU A 115 0.88 8.42 -8.10
CA GLU A 115 -0.05 7.84 -9.07
C GLU A 115 0.68 6.91 -10.07
N ALA A 116 -0.13 6.08 -10.70
CA ALA A 116 0.23 5.17 -11.77
C ALA A 116 1.06 5.85 -12.88
N GLY A 117 2.39 5.64 -12.89
CA GLY A 117 3.26 6.16 -13.94
C GLY A 117 3.80 7.58 -13.72
N GLU A 118 3.56 8.16 -12.55
CA GLU A 118 4.11 9.45 -12.17
C GLU A 118 5.64 9.36 -11.95
N ASN A 119 6.42 10.01 -12.83
CA ASN A 119 7.88 10.02 -12.76
C ASN A 119 8.36 10.95 -11.63
N LYS A 120 8.06 12.24 -11.77
CA LYS A 120 8.36 13.29 -10.79
C LYS A 120 7.25 13.34 -9.74
N CYS A 121 7.62 13.22 -8.47
CA CYS A 121 6.66 13.29 -7.36
C CYS A 121 5.97 14.66 -7.27
N SER A 122 4.65 14.67 -7.22
CA SER A 122 3.76 15.83 -7.06
C SER A 122 4.00 16.57 -5.75
N GLU A 123 4.25 15.85 -4.66
CA GLU A 123 4.41 16.42 -3.32
C GLU A 123 5.80 17.05 -3.09
N CYS A 124 6.89 16.36 -3.45
CA CYS A 124 8.25 16.80 -3.13
C CYS A 124 9.14 17.10 -4.33
N GLY A 125 8.67 16.86 -5.56
CA GLY A 125 9.45 17.08 -6.79
C GLY A 125 10.55 16.06 -7.06
N PHE A 126 10.69 15.01 -6.26
CA PHE A 126 11.71 13.97 -6.46
C PHE A 126 11.52 13.25 -7.79
N GLU A 127 12.60 13.17 -8.57
CA GLU A 127 12.67 12.49 -9.86
C GLU A 127 13.79 11.42 -9.81
N PRO A 128 13.48 10.13 -10.03
CA PRO A 128 14.49 9.09 -10.10
C PRO A 128 15.42 9.32 -11.29
N ARG A 129 16.69 9.60 -11.04
CA ARG A 129 17.71 9.64 -12.10
C ARG A 129 18.22 8.22 -12.36
N HIS A 130 18.30 7.85 -13.63
CA HIS A 130 19.05 6.67 -14.05
C HIS A 130 20.54 7.02 -14.01
N THR A 131 21.34 6.26 -13.27
CA THR A 131 22.79 6.40 -13.32
C THR A 131 23.27 5.79 -14.63
N GLU A 132 23.51 6.62 -15.63
CA GLU A 132 24.21 6.23 -16.84
C GLU A 132 25.72 6.26 -16.57
N ASN A 133 26.46 5.33 -17.20
CA ASN A 133 27.92 5.16 -17.08
C ASN A 133 28.42 4.39 -15.84
N VAL A 134 27.89 3.18 -15.62
CA VAL A 134 28.64 2.19 -14.83
C VAL A 134 29.65 1.52 -15.74
N GLU A 135 30.95 1.72 -15.50
CA GLU A 135 31.99 0.97 -16.20
C GLU A 135 31.88 -0.50 -15.82
N VAL A 136 31.44 -1.33 -16.76
CA VAL A 136 31.47 -2.78 -16.61
C VAL A 136 32.84 -3.26 -17.05
N LYS A 137 33.64 -3.75 -16.10
CA LYS A 137 34.91 -4.42 -16.38
C LYS A 137 34.75 -5.92 -16.14
N ASP A 138 35.30 -6.71 -17.05
CA ASP A 138 35.42 -8.15 -16.82
C ASP A 138 36.38 -8.38 -15.65
N GLY A 139 35.92 -9.16 -14.67
CA GLY A 139 36.68 -9.48 -13.47
C GLY A 139 36.64 -10.97 -13.20
N GLU A 140 37.76 -11.54 -12.76
CA GLU A 140 37.83 -12.93 -12.32
C GLU A 140 37.33 -13.07 -10.88
N LEU A 141 36.36 -13.94 -10.67
CA LEU A 141 35.84 -14.23 -9.33
C LEU A 141 36.86 -15.07 -8.55
N LYS A 142 37.33 -14.55 -7.41
CA LYS A 142 38.11 -15.34 -6.44
C LYS A 142 37.25 -15.77 -5.27
N LEU A 143 37.30 -17.07 -4.93
CA LEU A 143 36.59 -17.63 -3.79
C LEU A 143 37.22 -17.14 -2.48
N LEU A 144 36.50 -16.31 -1.73
CA LEU A 144 36.89 -15.95 -0.36
C LEU A 144 36.52 -17.09 0.60
N LYS A 145 37.51 -17.91 0.98
CA LYS A 145 37.34 -18.95 2.01
C LYS A 145 37.36 -18.30 3.39
N GLY A 146 36.19 -18.14 4.01
CA GLY A 146 36.05 -17.54 5.33
C GLY A 146 36.35 -18.52 6.45
N SER A 147 37.49 -18.34 7.15
CA SER A 147 37.70 -18.94 8.47
C SER A 147 37.95 -17.90 9.58
N SER A 148 38.05 -16.61 9.26
CA SER A 148 38.09 -15.54 10.26
C SER A 148 37.55 -14.23 9.70
N LYS A 149 36.99 -13.37 10.58
CA LYS A 149 36.51 -12.03 10.20
C LYS A 149 37.67 -11.24 9.59
N PRO A 150 37.60 -10.80 8.32
CA PRO A 150 38.70 -10.08 7.68
C PRO A 150 38.95 -8.76 8.40
N LYS A 151 40.23 -8.47 8.68
CA LYS A 151 40.62 -7.23 9.35
C LYS A 151 40.36 -6.06 8.41
N LYS A 152 40.22 -4.87 8.99
CA LYS A 152 39.92 -3.64 8.24
C LYS A 152 40.99 -3.35 7.17
N GLN A 153 42.24 -3.72 7.43
CA GLN A 153 43.36 -3.61 6.49
C GLN A 153 43.24 -4.57 5.30
N ASP A 154 42.87 -5.83 5.53
CA ASP A 154 42.68 -6.82 4.46
C ASP A 154 41.57 -6.39 3.50
N LYS A 155 40.51 -5.78 4.04
CA LYS A 155 39.45 -5.17 3.22
C LYS A 155 40.01 -4.00 2.42
N GLN A 156 40.68 -3.05 3.08
CA GLN A 156 41.23 -1.86 2.42
C GLN A 156 42.15 -2.22 1.25
N GLN A 157 43.03 -3.21 1.44
CA GLN A 157 43.96 -3.68 0.42
C GLN A 157 43.24 -4.32 -0.77
N TYR A 158 42.16 -5.09 -0.53
CA TYR A 158 41.33 -5.66 -1.59
C TYR A 158 40.54 -4.62 -2.39
N TRP A 159 40.09 -3.51 -1.78
CA TRP A 159 39.38 -2.44 -2.48
C TRP A 159 40.30 -1.44 -3.20
N SER A 160 41.62 -1.52 -2.96
CA SER A 160 42.62 -0.63 -3.55
C SER A 160 43.40 -1.24 -4.72
N GLU A 161 43.27 -2.54 -4.93
CA GLU A 161 43.70 -3.25 -6.14
C GLU A 161 42.60 -3.20 -7.21
#